data_AF-A0A6N4ABR6-F1
#
_entry.id   AF-A0A6N4ABR6-F1
#
_cell.length_a   1.000
_cell.length_b   1.000
_cell.length_c   1.000
_cell.angle_alpha   90.00
_cell.angle_beta   90.00
_cell.angle_gamma   90.00
#
_symmetry.space_group_name_H-M   'P 1'
#
loop_
_entity.id
_entity.type
_entity.pdbx_description
1 polymer ?
#
loop_
_entity_poly.entity_id
_entity_poly.type
_entity_poly.pdbx_seq_one_letter_code
_entity_poly.pdbx_strand_id
1 'polypeptide(L)'
;MKKIFLLLFGIAILGACKSKPSTPKMAKLELSQVSPSQKNKAYELGKRVLNACNTSKFKPFTKEEATDKVIQNTTIERLSSTCRKFSIKYGKFEDLRLVEVIKNNADESLIFRYKADYQRKFAQKELQVTLDKDNKVAAIRSTDWTDSYTP
;
A
#
# COMPACT_ATOMS: atom_id res chain seq x y z
N MET A 1 -43.64 62.60 -12.45
CA MET A 1 -43.44 61.48 -11.50
C MET A 1 -44.41 60.37 -11.94
N LYS A 2 -44.07 59.12 -12.25
CA LYS A 2 -43.04 58.18 -11.80
C LYS A 2 -42.60 57.30 -12.99
N LYS A 3 -41.38 56.78 -12.87
CA LYS A 3 -40.56 56.08 -13.86
C LYS A 3 -41.10 54.67 -14.14
N ILE A 4 -41.20 54.27 -15.42
CA ILE A 4 -41.37 52.87 -15.83
C ILE A 4 -40.00 52.21 -15.67
N PHE A 5 -39.88 51.32 -14.68
CA PHE A 5 -38.67 50.55 -14.44
C PHE A 5 -38.63 49.35 -15.38
N LEU A 6 -37.64 49.35 -16.27
CA LEU A 6 -37.05 48.16 -16.87
C LEU A 6 -36.70 47.16 -15.75
N LEU A 7 -37.16 45.91 -15.89
CA LEU A 7 -36.59 44.80 -15.13
C LEU A 7 -36.40 43.60 -16.05
N LEU A 8 -35.22 43.62 -16.69
CA LEU A 8 -34.48 42.43 -17.08
C LEU A 8 -34.44 41.47 -15.88
N PHE A 9 -34.86 40.23 -16.04
CA PHE A 9 -34.26 39.14 -15.29
C PHE A 9 -34.00 37.98 -16.24
N GLY A 10 -32.71 37.78 -16.49
CA GLY A 10 -32.16 36.84 -17.45
C GLY A 10 -32.57 35.40 -17.13
N ILE A 11 -32.94 34.69 -18.19
CA ILE A 11 -33.02 33.24 -18.20
C ILE A 11 -31.58 32.73 -18.02
N ALA A 12 -31.22 32.48 -16.77
CA ALA A 12 -30.01 31.75 -16.43
C ALA A 12 -30.21 30.30 -16.85
N ILE A 13 -29.72 29.96 -18.05
CA ILE A 13 -29.56 28.59 -18.51
C ILE A 13 -28.47 27.97 -17.63
N LEU A 14 -28.87 27.39 -16.50
CA LEU A 14 -28.02 26.52 -15.70
C LEU A 14 -27.81 25.24 -16.52
N GLY A 15 -26.81 25.27 -17.40
CA GLY A 15 -26.24 24.08 -17.99
C GLY A 15 -25.69 23.21 -16.87
N ALA A 16 -26.48 22.22 -16.46
CA ALA A 16 -26.04 21.16 -15.56
C ALA A 16 -24.90 20.39 -16.27
N CYS A 17 -23.66 20.79 -16.00
CA CYS A 17 -22.50 19.97 -16.27
C CYS A 17 -22.67 18.66 -15.50
N LYS A 18 -23.14 17.60 -16.17
CA LYS A 18 -22.95 16.22 -15.72
C LYS A 18 -21.45 15.96 -15.68
N SER A 19 -20.83 16.21 -14.54
CA SER A 19 -19.47 15.75 -14.26
C SER A 19 -19.45 14.24 -14.44
N LYS A 20 -18.61 13.75 -15.36
CA LYS A 20 -18.35 12.31 -15.49
C LYS A 20 -17.81 11.82 -14.14
N PRO A 21 -18.30 10.70 -13.59
CA PRO A 21 -17.73 10.15 -12.36
C PRO A 21 -16.24 9.91 -12.59
N SER A 22 -15.40 10.57 -11.79
CA SER A 22 -13.97 10.40 -11.85
C SER A 22 -13.63 8.99 -11.37
N THR A 23 -12.86 8.25 -12.15
CA THR A 23 -12.36 6.95 -11.73
C THR A 23 -11.60 7.13 -10.40
N PRO A 24 -11.91 6.34 -9.35
CA PRO A 24 -11.20 6.45 -8.08
C PRO A 24 -9.70 6.32 -8.31
N LYS A 25 -8.90 7.19 -7.69
CA LYS A 25 -7.42 7.11 -7.80
C LYS A 25 -6.89 5.77 -7.31
N MET A 26 -7.59 5.13 -6.38
CA MET A 26 -7.30 3.78 -5.94
C MET A 26 -8.57 2.95 -5.86
N ALA A 27 -8.43 1.66 -6.13
CA ALA A 27 -9.52 0.71 -6.07
C ALA A 27 -9.06 -0.55 -5.33
N LYS A 28 -9.88 -1.03 -4.40
CA LYS A 28 -9.71 -2.37 -3.83
C LYS A 28 -10.00 -3.41 -4.93
N LEU A 29 -9.13 -4.40 -5.05
CA LEU A 29 -9.33 -5.53 -5.96
C LEU A 29 -9.89 -6.72 -5.20
N GLU A 30 -10.73 -7.48 -5.88
CA GLU A 30 -11.06 -8.83 -5.43
C GLU A 30 -9.82 -9.70 -5.51
N LEU A 31 -9.58 -10.55 -4.50
CA LEU A 31 -8.36 -11.36 -4.48
C LEU A 31 -8.27 -12.31 -5.68
N SER A 32 -9.40 -12.74 -6.26
CA SER A 32 -9.44 -13.56 -7.47
C SER A 32 -8.91 -12.84 -8.72
N GLN A 33 -8.90 -11.50 -8.74
CA GLN A 33 -8.40 -10.69 -9.85
C GLN A 33 -6.88 -10.53 -9.84
N VAL A 34 -6.21 -10.93 -8.75
CA VAL A 34 -4.76 -10.79 -8.58
C VAL A 34 -4.09 -12.12 -8.85
N SER A 35 -3.06 -12.12 -9.69
CA SER A 35 -2.44 -13.36 -10.12
C SER A 35 -1.73 -14.07 -8.96
N PRO A 36 -1.67 -15.43 -8.98
CA PRO A 36 -0.91 -16.18 -7.97
C PRO A 36 0.57 -15.78 -7.90
N SER A 37 1.19 -15.46 -9.05
CA SER A 37 2.60 -15.05 -9.09
C SER A 37 2.84 -13.71 -8.40
N GLN A 38 1.92 -12.75 -8.53
CA GLN A 38 2.00 -11.46 -7.84
C GLN A 38 1.82 -11.62 -6.33
N LYS A 39 0.84 -12.42 -5.90
CA LYS A 39 0.62 -12.74 -4.47
C LYS A 39 1.86 -13.41 -3.87
N ASN A 40 2.39 -14.43 -4.53
CA ASN A 40 3.56 -15.16 -4.06
C ASN A 40 4.79 -14.24 -3.99
N LYS A 41 5.04 -13.43 -5.02
CA LYS A 41 6.16 -12.49 -5.03
C LYS A 41 6.05 -11.49 -3.86
N ALA A 42 4.89 -10.86 -3.69
CA ALA A 42 4.69 -9.90 -2.62
C ALA A 42 4.85 -10.56 -1.23
N TYR A 43 4.29 -11.75 -1.05
CA TYR A 43 4.39 -12.52 0.20
C TYR A 43 5.84 -12.90 0.51
N GLU A 44 6.54 -13.56 -0.41
CA GLU A 44 7.91 -14.07 -0.19
C GLU A 44 8.90 -12.93 0.08
N LEU A 45 8.83 -11.85 -0.70
CA LEU A 45 9.75 -10.73 -0.55
C LEU A 45 9.45 -9.90 0.71
N GLY A 46 8.17 -9.71 1.06
CA GLY A 46 7.78 -9.10 2.32
C GLY A 46 8.19 -9.94 3.53
N LYS A 47 7.92 -11.25 3.49
CA LYS A 47 8.27 -12.20 4.54
C LYS A 47 9.77 -12.30 4.75
N ARG A 48 10.57 -12.24 3.67
CA ARG A 48 12.04 -12.21 3.75
C ARG A 48 12.56 -11.06 4.60
N VAL A 49 11.96 -9.87 4.48
CA VAL A 49 12.33 -8.70 5.29
C VAL A 49 12.03 -8.94 6.77
N LEU A 50 10.84 -9.44 7.11
CA LEU A 50 10.48 -9.68 8.50
C LEU A 50 11.25 -10.86 9.12
N ASN A 51 11.53 -11.91 8.34
CA ASN A 51 12.35 -13.04 8.77
C ASN A 51 13.81 -12.67 9.03
N ALA A 52 14.33 -11.60 8.43
CA ALA A 52 15.64 -11.08 8.78
C ALA A 52 15.70 -10.65 10.25
N CYS A 53 14.59 -10.18 10.83
CA CYS A 53 14.53 -9.86 12.25
C CYS A 53 14.60 -11.09 13.17
N ASN A 54 14.18 -12.26 12.68
CA ASN A 54 14.26 -13.52 13.43
C ASN A 54 15.65 -14.16 13.35
N THR A 55 16.32 -14.03 12.21
CA THR A 55 17.55 -14.76 11.89
C THR A 55 18.81 -13.89 11.92
N SER A 56 18.66 -12.58 11.99
CA SER A 56 19.73 -11.58 11.82
C SER A 56 20.47 -11.69 10.48
N LYS A 57 19.87 -12.35 9.49
CA LYS A 57 20.42 -12.54 8.14
C LYS A 57 19.44 -12.02 7.11
N PHE A 58 19.93 -11.24 6.15
CA PHE A 58 19.11 -10.75 5.05
C PHE A 58 19.80 -11.07 3.72
N LYS A 59 19.08 -11.73 2.82
CA LYS A 59 19.49 -11.88 1.42
C LYS A 59 19.05 -10.62 0.67
N PRO A 60 19.98 -9.80 0.16
CA PRO A 60 19.64 -8.62 -0.62
C PRO A 60 18.73 -8.96 -1.81
N PHE A 61 17.85 -8.02 -2.15
CA PHE A 61 17.00 -8.17 -3.31
C PHE A 61 17.80 -8.04 -4.61
N THR A 62 17.37 -8.77 -5.64
CA THR A 62 17.92 -8.64 -7.00
C THR A 62 17.15 -7.60 -7.81
N LYS A 63 17.69 -7.22 -8.98
CA LYS A 63 17.06 -6.26 -9.90
C LYS A 63 15.79 -6.78 -10.57
N GLU A 64 15.59 -8.09 -10.55
CA GLU A 64 14.38 -8.79 -11.02
C GLU A 64 13.30 -8.82 -9.93
N GLU A 65 13.71 -8.74 -8.66
CA GLU A 65 12.82 -8.78 -7.50
C GLU A 65 12.29 -7.39 -7.15
N ALA A 66 13.16 -6.38 -7.15
CA ALA A 66 12.86 -5.05 -6.61
C ALA A 66 13.47 -3.91 -7.44
N THR A 67 12.94 -2.71 -7.24
CA THR A 67 13.50 -1.48 -7.81
C THR A 67 14.83 -1.12 -7.13
N ASP A 68 15.70 -0.37 -7.81
CA ASP A 68 16.98 0.08 -7.25
C ASP A 68 16.79 0.84 -5.94
N LYS A 69 15.73 1.65 -5.84
CA LYS A 69 15.37 2.35 -4.61
C LYS A 69 15.11 1.38 -3.45
N VAL A 70 14.37 0.29 -3.67
CA VAL A 70 14.09 -0.69 -2.62
C VAL A 70 15.35 -1.47 -2.25
N ILE A 71 16.16 -1.85 -3.24
CA ILE A 71 17.44 -2.56 -3.02
C ILE A 71 18.37 -1.72 -2.14
N GLN A 72 18.55 -0.43 -2.48
CA GLN A 72 19.42 0.47 -1.73
C GLN A 72 18.91 0.78 -0.32
N ASN A 73 17.60 0.77 -0.11
CA ASN A 73 17.00 1.12 1.18
C ASN A 73 16.76 -0.08 2.10
N THR A 74 16.79 -1.30 1.58
CA THR A 74 16.56 -2.54 2.36
C THR A 74 17.89 -3.26 2.59
N THR A 75 18.70 -2.72 3.49
CA THR A 75 20.00 -3.33 3.87
C THR A 75 19.93 -3.91 5.28
N ILE A 76 20.85 -4.82 5.61
CA ILE A 76 20.89 -5.44 6.93
C ILE A 76 21.10 -4.40 8.04
N GLU A 77 21.89 -3.36 7.80
CA GLU A 77 22.15 -2.28 8.76
C GLU A 77 20.86 -1.52 9.08
N ARG A 78 20.09 -1.17 8.04
CA ARG A 78 18.81 -0.46 8.19
C ARG A 78 17.75 -1.32 8.87
N LEU A 79 17.68 -2.60 8.49
CA LEU A 79 16.76 -3.56 9.08
C LEU A 79 17.08 -3.82 10.56
N SER A 80 18.35 -3.98 10.91
CA SER A 80 18.78 -4.34 12.27
C SER A 80 18.26 -3.38 13.34
N SER A 81 18.30 -2.07 13.07
CA SER A 81 17.81 -1.05 14.00
C SER A 81 16.29 -1.17 14.26
N THR A 82 15.53 -1.46 13.20
CA THR A 82 14.08 -1.67 13.27
C THR A 82 13.74 -3.01 13.92
N CYS A 83 14.43 -4.09 13.52
CA CYS A 83 14.26 -5.43 14.06
C CYS A 83 14.49 -5.49 15.57
N ARG A 84 15.48 -4.75 16.09
CA ARG A 84 15.70 -4.66 17.54
C ARG A 84 14.49 -4.05 18.27
N LYS A 85 13.94 -2.95 17.74
CA LYS A 85 12.74 -2.30 18.32
C LYS A 85 11.52 -3.22 18.25
N PHE A 86 11.33 -3.88 17.11
CA PHE A 86 10.20 -4.79 16.89
C PHE A 86 10.28 -6.04 17.76
N SER A 87 11.46 -6.68 17.88
CA SER A 87 11.63 -7.88 18.71
C SER A 87 11.40 -7.61 20.19
N ILE A 88 11.84 -6.47 20.72
CA ILE A 88 11.60 -6.08 22.12
C ILE A 88 10.10 -5.93 22.40
N LYS A 89 9.37 -5.28 21.47
CA LYS A 89 7.96 -4.95 21.68
C LYS A 89 7.03 -6.11 21.34
N TYR A 90 7.22 -6.75 20.18
CA TYR A 90 6.30 -7.73 19.59
C TYR A 90 6.82 -9.17 19.65
N GLY A 91 8.10 -9.38 19.95
CA GLY A 91 8.71 -10.72 19.93
C GLY A 91 9.06 -11.18 18.52
N LYS A 92 9.17 -12.50 18.33
CA LYS A 92 9.49 -13.10 17.03
C LYS A 92 8.34 -12.89 16.04
N PHE A 93 8.70 -12.64 14.79
CA PHE A 93 7.75 -12.68 13.68
C PHE A 93 7.33 -14.13 13.41
N GLU A 94 6.05 -14.35 13.12
CA GLU A 94 5.49 -15.69 12.88
C GLU A 94 5.07 -15.85 11.41
N ASP A 95 4.13 -15.03 10.93
CA ASP A 95 3.68 -15.11 9.54
C ASP A 95 3.00 -13.83 9.02
N LEU A 96 2.72 -13.80 7.72
CA LEU A 96 1.90 -12.78 7.05
C LEU A 96 0.58 -13.38 6.58
N ARG A 97 -0.52 -12.65 6.81
CA ARG A 97 -1.85 -12.97 6.27
C ARG A 97 -2.31 -11.87 5.32
N LEU A 98 -2.49 -12.21 4.04
CA LEU A 98 -3.00 -11.27 3.05
C LEU A 98 -4.44 -10.91 3.39
N VAL A 99 -4.74 -9.62 3.53
CA VAL A 99 -6.10 -9.13 3.80
C VAL A 99 -6.73 -8.53 2.57
N GLU A 100 -6.01 -7.65 1.88
CA GLU A 100 -6.52 -7.00 0.68
C GLU A 100 -5.41 -6.52 -0.26
N VAL A 101 -5.79 -6.26 -1.50
CA VAL A 101 -4.93 -5.68 -2.52
C VAL A 101 -5.59 -4.41 -3.05
N ILE A 102 -4.83 -3.32 -3.04
CA ILE A 102 -5.26 -2.02 -3.53
C ILE A 102 -4.53 -1.73 -4.83
N LYS A 103 -5.26 -1.44 -5.90
CA LYS A 103 -4.70 -0.92 -7.15
C LYS A 103 -4.63 0.60 -7.09
N ASN A 104 -3.46 1.15 -7.34
CA ASN A 104 -3.30 2.57 -7.65
C ASN A 104 -3.52 2.76 -9.16
N ASN A 105 -4.57 3.48 -9.54
CA ASN A 105 -4.91 3.70 -10.96
C ASN A 105 -4.06 4.80 -11.60
N ALA A 106 -3.28 5.56 -10.81
CA ALA A 106 -2.40 6.60 -11.36
C ALA A 106 -1.10 6.02 -11.95
N ASP A 107 -0.55 4.97 -11.35
CA ASP A 107 0.72 4.36 -11.76
C ASP A 107 0.64 2.83 -11.97
N GLU A 108 -0.57 2.28 -11.90
CA GLU A 108 -0.88 0.85 -12.05
C GLU A 108 -0.22 -0.08 -11.02
N SER A 109 0.31 0.47 -9.93
CA SER A 109 0.89 -0.33 -8.86
C SER A 109 -0.17 -1.08 -8.04
N LEU A 110 0.24 -2.20 -7.46
CA LEU A 110 -0.55 -3.03 -6.57
C LEU A 110 0.04 -3.02 -5.16
N ILE A 111 -0.75 -2.63 -4.18
CA ILE A 111 -0.38 -2.56 -2.77
C ILE A 111 -1.02 -3.75 -2.06
N PHE A 112 -0.19 -4.72 -1.69
CA PHE A 112 -0.59 -5.89 -0.93
C PHE A 112 -0.53 -5.56 0.55
N ARG A 113 -1.68 -5.57 1.24
CA ARG A 113 -1.78 -5.29 2.66
C ARG A 113 -1.87 -6.60 3.44
N TYR A 114 -0.88 -6.84 4.28
CA TYR A 114 -0.81 -8.03 5.13
C TYR A 114 -0.97 -7.66 6.59
N LYS A 115 -1.71 -8.48 7.34
CA LYS A 115 -1.58 -8.55 8.79
C LYS A 115 -0.34 -9.38 9.13
N ALA A 116 0.59 -8.79 9.87
CA ALA A 116 1.79 -9.47 10.34
C ALA A 116 1.57 -10.00 11.75
N ASP A 117 1.74 -11.31 11.91
CA ASP A 117 1.58 -12.00 13.17
C ASP A 117 2.94 -12.12 13.88
N TYR A 118 2.92 -11.83 15.17
CA TYR A 118 4.07 -11.87 16.06
C TYR A 118 3.71 -12.60 17.34
N GLN A 119 4.73 -13.13 18.02
CA GLN A 119 4.59 -13.86 19.27
C GLN A 119 3.75 -13.12 20.32
N ARG A 120 3.89 -11.79 20.41
CA ARG A 120 3.14 -10.96 21.36
C ARG A 120 2.03 -10.20 20.64
N LYS A 121 0.79 -10.42 21.09
CA LYS A 121 -0.44 -9.90 20.45
C LYS A 121 -0.86 -8.51 20.95
N PHE A 122 0.09 -7.62 21.20
CA PHE A 122 -0.20 -6.28 21.74
C PHE A 122 -0.80 -5.32 20.72
N ALA A 123 -0.46 -5.49 19.45
CA ALA A 123 -0.98 -4.68 18.36
C ALA A 123 -0.96 -5.52 17.07
N GLN A 124 -1.96 -5.31 16.21
CA GLN A 124 -1.93 -5.88 14.87
C GLN A 124 -1.04 -5.00 13.99
N LYS A 125 0.12 -5.51 13.61
CA LYS A 125 0.99 -4.84 12.64
C LYS A 125 0.53 -5.12 11.23
N GLU A 126 0.76 -4.14 10.38
CA GLU A 126 0.60 -4.24 8.94
C GLU A 126 1.98 -4.29 8.27
N LEU A 127 2.08 -5.11 7.22
CA LEU A 127 3.11 -4.99 6.21
C LEU A 127 2.44 -4.68 4.87
N GLN A 128 2.86 -3.58 4.23
CA GLN A 128 2.49 -3.23 2.87
C GLN A 128 3.65 -3.58 1.95
N VAL A 129 3.35 -4.31 0.87
CA VAL A 129 4.29 -4.59 -0.21
C VAL A 129 3.69 -4.05 -1.50
N THR A 130 4.36 -3.09 -2.13
CA THR A 130 3.92 -2.49 -3.39
C THR A 130 4.67 -3.12 -4.55
N LEU A 131 3.95 -3.70 -5.50
CA LEU A 131 4.46 -4.08 -6.81
C LEU A 131 4.19 -2.96 -7.80
N ASP A 132 5.19 -2.53 -8.56
CA ASP A 132 4.97 -1.63 -9.69
C ASP A 132 4.34 -2.35 -10.90
N LYS A 133 4.07 -1.59 -11.96
CA LYS A 133 3.55 -2.10 -13.23
C LYS A 133 4.43 -3.19 -13.87
N ASP A 134 5.72 -3.24 -13.54
CA ASP A 134 6.69 -4.21 -14.05
C ASP A 134 6.84 -5.42 -13.12
N ASN A 135 5.95 -5.55 -12.12
CA ASN A 135 5.93 -6.58 -11.09
C ASN A 135 7.21 -6.63 -10.25
N LYS A 136 7.88 -5.50 -10.04
CA LYS A 136 9.00 -5.37 -9.10
C LYS A 136 8.51 -4.74 -7.80
N VAL A 137 9.12 -5.13 -6.68
CA VAL A 137 8.84 -4.48 -5.40
C VAL A 137 9.36 -3.03 -5.44
N ALA A 138 8.43 -2.08 -5.37
CA ALA A 138 8.69 -0.65 -5.43
C ALA A 138 8.63 0.03 -4.07
N ALA A 139 7.95 -0.59 -3.09
CA ALA A 139 7.95 -0.15 -1.70
C ALA A 139 7.66 -1.31 -0.74
N ILE A 140 8.25 -1.23 0.46
CA ILE A 140 7.90 -2.05 1.61
C ILE A 140 7.74 -1.12 2.81
N ARG A 141 6.58 -1.17 3.47
CA ARG A 141 6.27 -0.31 4.63
C ARG A 141 5.64 -1.15 5.73
N SER A 142 6.01 -0.90 6.98
CA SER A 142 5.32 -1.47 8.15
C SER A 142 4.67 -0.38 8.98
N THR A 143 3.42 -0.59 9.36
CA THR A 143 2.60 0.35 10.15
C THR A 143 1.70 -0.45 11.11
N ASP A 144 0.89 0.22 11.92
CA ASP A 144 -0.23 -0.42 12.62
C ASP A 144 -1.39 -0.63 11.64
N TRP A 145 -2.09 -1.76 11.77
CA TRP A 145 -3.23 -2.08 10.91
C TRP A 145 -4.41 -1.14 11.18
N THR A 146 -4.99 -0.62 10.10
CA THR A 146 -6.28 0.09 10.10
C THR A 146 -7.21 -0.56 9.09
N ASP A 147 -8.49 -0.74 9.46
CA ASP A 147 -9.49 -1.35 8.57
C ASP A 147 -9.83 -0.42 7.39
N SER A 148 -9.72 0.89 7.58
CA SER A 148 -9.78 1.86 6.49
C SER A 148 -8.38 2.07 5.92
N TYR A 149 -8.24 1.91 4.60
CA TYR A 149 -7.01 2.21 3.89
C TYR A 149 -6.96 3.68 3.50
N THR A 150 -5.96 4.39 4.04
CA THR A 150 -5.57 5.73 3.61
C THR A 150 -4.08 5.69 3.20
N PRO A 151 -3.71 6.16 2.00
CA PRO A 151 -2.33 6.11 1.49
C PRO A 151 -1.33 6.91 2.32
#